data_AF-A0A820CK82-F1
#
_entry.id   AF-A0A820CK82-F1
#
_cell.length_a   1.000
_cell.length_b   1.000
_cell.length_c   1.000
_cell.angle_alpha   90.00
_cell.angle_beta   90.00
_cell.angle_gamma   90.00
#
_symmetry.space_group_name_H-M   'P 1'
#
loop_
_entity.id
_entity.type
_entity.pdbx_description
1 polymer ?
#
loop_
_entity_poly.entity_id
_entity_poly.type
_entity_poly.pdbx_seq_one_letter_code
_entity_poly.pdbx_strand_id
1 'polypeptide(L)'
;DAAFSSGFAIIVNDTLMLNGKSSLSIGGQVGIGIAITLIWTIQNALRIDQQGWMNNIAAVFQISTAISIVIVLLVIAPERATAKDVFTSVYNGTGFPFAYVCCIGILSMIFSFSGYEAGAHLAEETRGARRAGNT
;
A
#
# COMPACT_ATOMS: atom_id res chain seq x y z
N ASP A 1 9.04 -1.05 -6.90
CA ASP A 1 8.19 -2.23 -6.65
C ASP A 1 7.24 -2.40 -7.82
N ALA A 2 7.15 -3.61 -8.39
CA ALA A 2 6.26 -3.92 -9.49
C ALA A 2 4.78 -3.93 -9.05
N ALA A 3 4.48 -4.28 -7.80
CA ALA A 3 3.10 -4.27 -7.30
C ALA A 3 2.52 -2.84 -7.28
N PHE A 4 3.33 -1.86 -6.87
CA PHE A 4 2.96 -0.45 -6.89
C PHE A 4 2.71 0.06 -8.31
N SER A 5 3.59 -0.24 -9.26
CA SER A 5 3.46 0.23 -10.64
C SER A 5 2.28 -0.44 -11.37
N SER A 6 1.99 -1.70 -11.08
CA SER A 6 0.77 -2.38 -11.52
C SER A 6 -0.48 -1.77 -10.89
N GLY A 7 -0.46 -1.41 -9.60
CA GLY A 7 -1.57 -0.72 -8.93
C GLY A 7 -1.89 0.63 -9.58
N PHE A 8 -0.87 1.42 -9.93
CA PHE A 8 -1.06 2.66 -10.69
C PHE A 8 -1.67 2.44 -12.07
N ALA A 9 -1.24 1.40 -12.79
CA ALA A 9 -1.79 1.07 -14.10
C ALA A 9 -3.28 0.70 -14.02
N ILE A 10 -3.71 0.02 -12.96
CA ILE A 10 -5.11 -0.31 -12.69
C ILE A 10 -5.91 0.98 -12.41
N ILE A 11 -5.41 1.87 -11.54
CA ILE A 11 -6.10 3.14 -11.22
C ILE A 11 -6.28 4.00 -12.49
N VAL A 12 -5.26 4.05 -13.35
CA VAL A 12 -5.33 4.78 -14.63
C VAL A 12 -6.37 4.14 -15.56
N ASN A 13 -6.38 2.81 -15.67
CA ASN A 13 -7.37 2.08 -16.45
C ASN A 13 -8.79 2.34 -15.94
N ASP A 14 -9.01 2.25 -14.63
CA ASP A 14 -10.32 2.43 -14.02
C ASP A 14 -10.82 3.87 -14.18
N THR A 15 -9.92 4.85 -14.09
CA THR A 15 -10.25 6.26 -14.36
C THR A 15 -10.69 6.46 -15.82
N LEU A 16 -10.06 5.77 -16.77
CA LEU A 16 -10.47 5.82 -18.18
C LEU A 16 -11.86 5.20 -18.37
N MET A 17 -12.13 4.07 -17.71
CA MET A 17 -13.43 3.42 -17.75
C MET A 17 -14.53 4.28 -17.11
N LEU A 18 -14.24 4.97 -16.01
CA LEU A 18 -15.16 5.92 -15.37
C LEU A 18 -15.48 7.14 -16.24
N ASN A 19 -14.57 7.53 -17.14
CA ASN A 19 -14.79 8.61 -18.11
C ASN A 19 -15.43 8.12 -19.44
N GLY A 20 -15.93 6.88 -19.48
CA GLY A 20 -16.59 6.31 -20.67
C GLY A 20 -15.64 5.99 -21.82
N LYS A 21 -14.32 5.92 -21.57
CA LYS A 21 -13.33 5.50 -22.57
C LYS A 21 -13.10 3.99 -22.50
N SER A 22 -12.67 3.41 -23.61
CA SER A 22 -12.36 1.98 -23.71
C SER A 22 -11.27 1.56 -22.73
N SER A 23 -11.42 0.36 -22.15
CA SER A 23 -10.43 -0.23 -21.23
C SER A 23 -9.06 -0.33 -21.89
N LEU A 24 -8.02 -0.03 -21.12
CA LEU A 24 -6.64 -0.17 -21.56
C LEU A 24 -6.33 -1.66 -21.75
N SER A 25 -5.76 -2.01 -22.91
CA SER A 25 -5.30 -3.38 -23.18
C SER A 25 -4.33 -3.85 -22.09
N ILE A 26 -4.33 -5.15 -21.79
CA ILE A 26 -3.41 -5.78 -20.83
C ILE A 26 -1.95 -5.39 -21.14
N GLY A 27 -1.58 -5.35 -22.42
CA GLY A 27 -0.25 -4.91 -22.84
C GLY A 27 0.04 -3.43 -22.53
N GLY A 28 -0.98 -2.57 -22.59
CA GLY A 28 -0.88 -1.16 -22.21
C GLY A 28 -0.68 -0.97 -20.71
N GLN A 29 -1.39 -1.73 -19.88
CA GLN A 29 -1.24 -1.69 -18.42
C GLN A 29 0.16 -2.17 -18.00
N VAL A 30 0.65 -3.26 -18.60
CA VAL A 30 2.01 -3.78 -18.37
C VAL A 30 3.06 -2.76 -18.83
N GLY A 31 2.87 -2.11 -19.98
CA GLY A 31 3.77 -1.06 -20.47
C GLY A 31 3.91 0.12 -19.50
N ILE A 32 2.79 0.58 -18.92
CA ILE A 32 2.80 1.62 -17.88
C ILE A 32 3.56 1.14 -16.64
N GLY A 33 3.33 -0.10 -16.21
CA GLY A 33 4.02 -0.68 -15.06
C GLY A 33 5.55 -0.72 -15.23
N ILE A 34 6.01 -1.15 -16.41
CA ILE A 34 7.45 -1.19 -16.76
C ILE A 34 8.03 0.23 -16.76
N ALA A 35 7.36 1.20 -17.40
CA ALA A 35 7.83 2.58 -17.47
C ALA A 35 8.00 3.20 -16.08
N ILE A 36 7.00 3.04 -15.19
CA ILE A 36 7.07 3.56 -13.81
C ILE A 36 8.20 2.90 -13.04
N THR A 37 8.39 1.58 -13.20
CA THR A 37 9.44 0.85 -12.51
C THR A 37 10.83 1.34 -12.94
N LEU A 38 11.04 1.57 -14.24
CA LEU A 38 12.29 2.12 -14.76
C LEU A 38 12.58 3.52 -14.21
N ILE A 39 11.57 4.39 -14.14
CA ILE A 39 11.71 5.74 -13.56
C ILE A 39 12.18 5.64 -12.10
N TRP A 40 11.57 4.77 -11.31
CA TRP A 40 11.96 4.54 -9.92
C TRP A 40 13.38 3.96 -9.80
N THR A 41 13.77 3.02 -10.66
CA THR A 41 15.12 2.46 -10.67
C THR A 41 16.17 3.55 -10.95
N ILE A 42 15.89 4.46 -11.89
CA ILE A 42 16.80 5.58 -12.22
C ILE A 42 16.89 6.57 -11.05
N GLN A 43 15.77 6.91 -10.42
CA GLN A 43 15.75 7.79 -9.25
C GLN A 43 16.58 7.21 -8.09
N ASN A 44 16.44 5.90 -7.81
CA ASN A 44 17.23 5.22 -6.78
C ASN A 44 18.73 5.13 -7.12
N ALA A 45 19.10 5.14 -8.40
CA ALA A 45 20.50 5.09 -8.83
C ALA A 45 21.23 6.45 -8.72
N LEU A 46 20.50 7.58 -8.74
CA LEU A 46 21.09 8.92 -8.92
C LEU A 46 20.99 9.86 -7.71
N ARG A 47 20.18 9.55 -6.69
CA ARG A 47 19.91 10.47 -5.58
C ARG A 47 20.04 9.80 -4.22
N ILE A 48 21.14 10.08 -3.51
CA ILE A 48 21.37 9.61 -2.13
C ILE A 48 21.11 10.74 -1.11
N ASP A 49 21.27 12.01 -1.50
CA ASP A 49 21.26 13.16 -0.60
C ASP A 49 19.86 13.60 -0.14
N GLN A 50 18.83 13.45 -1.00
CA GLN A 50 17.46 13.93 -0.71
C GLN A 50 16.48 12.84 -0.24
N GLN A 51 16.96 11.61 -0.05
CA GLN A 51 16.12 10.46 0.27
C GLN A 51 15.39 10.60 1.62
N GLY A 52 16.03 11.23 2.62
CA GLY A 52 15.45 11.41 3.95
C GLY A 52 14.21 12.32 3.97
N TRP A 53 14.23 13.41 3.19
CA TRP A 53 13.10 14.34 3.12
C TRP A 53 11.90 13.73 2.38
N MET A 54 12.16 13.05 1.26
CA MET A 54 11.15 12.31 0.49
C MET A 54 10.47 11.23 1.35
N ASN A 55 11.25 10.48 2.13
CA ASN A 55 10.72 9.46 3.03
C ASN A 55 9.80 10.05 4.10
N ASN A 56 10.17 11.18 4.71
CA ASN A 56 9.34 11.81 5.73
C ASN A 56 8.01 12.33 5.14
N ILE A 57 8.05 12.93 3.95
CA ILE A 57 6.83 13.36 3.25
C ILE A 57 5.95 12.16 2.90
N ALA A 58 6.55 11.08 2.40
CA ALA A 58 5.81 9.86 2.09
C ALA A 58 5.11 9.28 3.33
N ALA A 59 5.78 9.28 4.49
CA ALA A 59 5.20 8.84 5.75
C ALA A 59 3.99 9.70 6.16
N VAL A 60 4.12 11.03 6.09
CA VAL A 60 3.02 11.96 6.38
C VAL A 60 1.86 11.76 5.42
N PHE A 61 2.13 11.58 4.13
CA PHE A 61 1.12 11.34 3.10
C PHE A 61 0.38 10.01 3.31
N GLN A 62 1.09 8.95 3.70
CA GLN A 62 0.49 7.64 3.98
C GLN A 62 -0.49 7.73 5.16
N ILE A 63 -0.09 8.38 6.25
CA ILE A 63 -0.93 8.56 7.45
C ILE A 63 -2.13 9.44 7.12
N SER A 64 -1.93 10.56 6.42
CA SER A 64 -3.03 11.46 6.07
C SER A 64 -4.05 10.80 5.14
N THR A 65 -3.60 10.00 4.18
CA THR A 65 -4.46 9.25 3.27
C THR A 65 -5.29 8.20 4.02
N ALA A 66 -4.66 7.45 4.94
CA ALA A 66 -5.37 6.47 5.76
C ALA A 66 -6.49 7.11 6.61
N ILE A 67 -6.18 8.23 7.26
CA ILE A 67 -7.17 9.00 8.04
C ILE A 67 -8.28 9.54 7.14
N SER A 68 -7.91 10.09 5.98
CA SER A 68 -8.87 10.62 5.01
C SER A 68 -9.88 9.55 4.57
N ILE A 69 -9.41 8.34 4.24
CA ILE A 69 -10.29 7.23 3.85
C ILE A 69 -11.29 6.89 4.96
N VAL A 70 -10.83 6.83 6.22
CA VAL A 70 -11.73 6.57 7.36
C VAL A 70 -12.79 7.66 7.50
N ILE A 71 -12.41 8.93 7.40
CA ILE A 71 -13.35 10.06 7.47
C ILE A 71 -14.36 10.00 6.33
N VAL A 72 -13.90 9.80 5.10
CA VAL A 72 -14.77 9.72 3.92
C VAL A 72 -15.79 8.59 4.04
N LEU A 73 -15.35 7.40 4.49
CA LEU A 73 -16.25 6.27 4.73
C LEU A 73 -17.29 6.59 5.82
N LEU A 74 -16.90 7.23 6.92
CA LEU A 74 -17.82 7.60 7.99
C LEU A 74 -18.86 8.66 7.57
N VAL A 75 -18.50 9.54 6.65
CA VAL A 75 -19.39 10.61 6.15
C VAL A 75 -20.35 10.09 5.07
N ILE A 76 -19.85 9.25 4.15
CA ILE A 76 -20.61 8.82 2.97
C ILE A 76 -21.46 7.57 3.24
N ALA A 77 -21.11 6.74 4.24
CA ALA A 77 -21.83 5.48 4.49
C ALA A 77 -23.33 5.71 4.80
N PRO A 78 -24.25 5.28 3.90
CA PRO A 78 -25.69 5.49 4.09
C PRO A 78 -26.30 4.56 5.14
N GLU A 79 -25.71 3.37 5.34
CA GLU A 79 -26.07 2.42 6.39
C GLU A 79 -24.83 2.04 7.20
N ARG A 80 -24.94 2.09 8.52
CA ARG A 80 -23.87 1.69 9.44
C ARG A 80 -24.10 0.25 9.84
N ALA A 81 -23.13 -0.63 9.55
CA ALA A 81 -23.20 -2.01 9.99
C ALA A 81 -23.26 -2.07 11.52
N THR A 82 -24.18 -2.87 12.07
CA THR A 82 -24.29 -3.08 13.52
C THR A 82 -23.06 -3.84 14.00
N ALA A 83 -22.58 -3.57 15.23
CA ALA A 83 -21.39 -4.26 15.79
C ALA A 83 -21.49 -5.79 15.69
N LYS A 84 -22.69 -6.35 15.88
CA LYS A 84 -22.94 -7.77 15.71
C LYS A 84 -22.65 -8.24 14.28
N ASP A 85 -23.14 -7.54 13.27
CA ASP A 85 -22.93 -7.91 11.87
C ASP A 85 -21.46 -7.79 11.46
N VAL A 86 -20.73 -6.78 11.97
CA VAL A 86 -19.29 -6.62 11.68
C VAL A 86 -18.47 -7.80 12.17
N PHE A 87 -18.79 -8.37 13.33
CA PHE A 87 -18.03 -9.46 13.94
C PHE A 87 -18.54 -10.87 13.59
N THR A 88 -19.76 -11.00 13.07
CA THR A 88 -20.36 -12.32 12.77
C THR A 88 -20.68 -12.55 11.30
N SER A 89 -20.71 -11.51 10.48
CA SER A 89 -20.91 -11.67 9.03
C SER A 89 -19.64 -12.20 8.39
N VAL A 90 -19.76 -13.36 7.74
CA VAL A 90 -18.71 -13.97 6.96
C VAL A 90 -19.18 -14.02 5.52
N TYR A 91 -18.49 -13.29 4.64
CA TYR A 91 -18.78 -13.30 3.22
C TYR A 91 -17.71 -14.10 2.46
N ASN A 92 -18.13 -15.19 1.81
CA ASN A 92 -17.26 -15.97 0.93
C ASN A 92 -17.81 -15.94 -0.51
N GLY A 93 -17.32 -14.99 -1.32
CA GLY A 93 -17.68 -14.85 -2.73
C GLY A 93 -16.74 -15.57 -3.70
N THR A 94 -15.76 -16.34 -3.21
CA THR A 94 -14.66 -16.84 -4.05
C THR A 94 -14.85 -18.27 -4.57
N GLY A 95 -15.79 -19.03 -3.99
CA GLY A 95 -16.01 -20.44 -4.32
C GLY A 95 -15.02 -21.43 -3.67
N PHE A 96 -14.02 -20.94 -2.93
CA PHE A 96 -13.05 -21.78 -2.21
C PHE A 96 -13.53 -22.15 -0.80
N PRO A 97 -12.97 -23.22 -0.17
CA PRO A 97 -13.27 -23.55 1.22
C PRO A 97 -12.97 -22.39 2.17
N PHE A 98 -13.84 -22.18 3.16
CA PHE A 98 -13.76 -21.05 4.09
C PHE A 98 -12.38 -20.93 4.77
N ALA A 99 -11.81 -22.05 5.22
CA ALA A 99 -10.49 -22.08 5.84
C ALA A 99 -9.38 -21.57 4.92
N TYR A 100 -9.45 -21.88 3.62
CA TYR A 100 -8.47 -21.43 2.65
C TYR A 100 -8.54 -19.91 2.44
N VAL A 101 -9.75 -19.37 2.31
CA VAL A 101 -9.98 -17.92 2.18
C VAL A 101 -9.50 -17.19 3.43
N CYS A 102 -9.74 -17.74 4.62
CA CYS A 102 -9.22 -17.20 5.87
C CYS A 102 -7.69 -17.17 5.88
N CYS A 103 -7.02 -18.26 5.49
CA CYS A 103 -5.56 -18.32 5.41
C CYS A 103 -4.99 -17.27 4.45
N ILE A 104 -5.61 -17.07 3.28
CA ILE A 104 -5.18 -16.04 2.32
C ILE A 104 -5.40 -14.62 2.89
N GLY A 105 -6.53 -14.38 3.56
CA GLY A 105 -6.80 -13.09 4.21
C GLY A 105 -5.75 -12.76 5.28
N ILE A 106 -5.42 -13.73 6.12
CA ILE A 106 -4.38 -13.59 7.14
C ILE A 106 -3.00 -13.38 6.50
N LEU A 107 -2.67 -14.12 5.43
CA LEU A 107 -1.40 -13.98 4.72
C LEU A 107 -1.22 -12.56 4.14
N SER A 108 -2.27 -11.99 3.56
CA SER A 108 -2.26 -10.62 3.04
C SER A 108 -2.00 -9.59 4.14
N MET A 109 -2.60 -9.78 5.32
CA MET A 109 -2.35 -8.93 6.48
C MET A 109 -0.90 -9.06 6.97
N ILE A 110 -0.37 -10.28 7.09
CA ILE A 110 1.03 -10.51 7.53
C ILE A 110 2.02 -9.86 6.56
N PHE A 111 1.77 -9.92 5.25
CA PHE A 111 2.61 -9.25 4.26
C PHE A 111 2.76 -7.75 4.54
N SER A 112 1.68 -7.06 4.96
CA SER A 112 1.72 -5.65 5.34
C SER A 112 2.56 -5.36 6.58
N PHE A 113 2.77 -6.32 7.48
CA PHE A 113 3.56 -6.16 8.71
C PHE A 113 5.05 -6.54 8.56
N SER A 114 5.43 -7.17 7.44
CA SER A 114 6.80 -7.65 7.21
C SER A 114 7.90 -6.58 7.32
N GLY A 115 7.55 -5.30 7.19
CA GLY A 115 8.51 -4.18 7.32
C GLY A 115 8.95 -3.83 8.74
N TYR A 116 8.33 -4.40 9.80
CA TYR A 116 8.59 -3.97 11.17
C TYR A 116 9.98 -4.38 11.69
N GLU A 117 10.47 -5.56 11.29
CA GLU A 117 11.77 -6.08 11.75
C GLU A 117 12.94 -5.23 11.25
N ALA A 118 12.91 -4.85 9.97
CA ALA A 118 13.92 -3.97 9.38
C ALA A 118 13.96 -2.60 10.08
N GLY A 119 12.80 -2.03 10.41
CA GLY A 119 12.69 -0.78 11.15
C GLY A 119 13.20 -0.88 12.59
N ALA A 120 12.91 -2.00 13.27
CA ALA A 120 13.37 -2.25 14.64
C ALA A 120 14.89 -2.38 14.71
N HIS A 121 15.51 -3.11 13.77
CA HIS A 121 16.96 -3.26 13.72
C HIS A 121 17.67 -1.93 13.39
N LEU A 122 17.20 -1.20 12.39
CA LEU A 122 17.71 0.14 12.07
C LEU A 122 17.59 1.12 13.26
N ALA A 123 16.52 0.99 14.07
CA ALA A 123 16.35 1.77 15.29
C ALA A 123 17.33 1.36 16.40
N GLU A 124 17.69 0.09 16.50
CA GLU A 124 18.68 -0.42 17.47
C GLU A 124 20.10 0.08 17.14
N GLU A 125 20.51 -0.03 15.87
CA GLU A 125 21.83 0.42 15.39
C GLU A 125 22.01 1.94 15.56
N THR A 126 20.98 2.73 15.28
CA THR A 126 21.03 4.20 15.44
C THR A 126 20.95 4.65 16.90
N ARG A 127 20.28 3.88 17.78
CA ARG A 127 20.20 4.15 19.21
C ARG A 127 21.52 3.84 19.94
N GLY A 128 22.28 2.86 19.46
CA GLY A 128 23.65 2.56 19.90
C GLY A 128 24.68 3.63 19.50
N ALA A 129 24.62 4.11 18.25
CA ALA A 129 25.52 5.15 17.75
C ALA A 129 25.42 6.47 18.54
N ARG A 130 24.23 6.81 19.03
CA ARG A 130 23.99 8.02 19.85
C ARG A 130 24.57 7.94 21.27
N ARG A 131 24.89 6.73 21.77
CA ARG A 131 25.50 6.51 23.10
C ARG A 131 27.02 6.40 23.05
N ALA A 132 27.60 5.96 21.93
CA ALA A 132 29.05 5.83 21.77
C ALA A 132 29.78 7.14 21.42
N GLY A 133 29.06 8.17 20.94
CA GLY A 133 29.65 9.47 20.56
C GLY A 133 29.80 10.49 21.69
N ASN A 134 29.60 10.11 22.96
CA ASN A 134 29.61 11.02 24.12
C ASN A 134 30.67 10.65 25.18
N THR A 135 31.74 9.97 24.75
CA THR A 135 32.99 9.72 25.49
C THR A 135 34.16 10.17 24.64
#